data_AF-A0A6G1R890-F1
#
_entry.id   AF-A0A6G1R890-F1
#
_cell.length_a   1.000
_cell.length_b   1.000
_cell.length_c   1.000
_cell.angle_alpha   90.00
_cell.angle_beta   90.00
_cell.angle_gamma   90.00
#
_symmetry.space_group_name_H-M   'P 1'
#
loop_
_entity.id
_entity.type
_entity.pdbx_description
1 polymer ?
#
loop_
_entity_poly.entity_id
_entity_poly.type
_entity_poly.pdbx_seq_one_letter_code
_entity_poly.pdbx_strand_id
1 'polypeptide(L)'
;KTLEKLPTFDLASHHHVRFHYAFALNRRNLPGDRQKALEIMIPLVEQEDQVASDMYCLVGRIYKDVFLESGFIDTESRDKGTFWFKKAFESEPTLQSGINYAVLLLAAGHCFDTSFELRKVGVKISSLLGKKGSLEK
;
A
#
# COMPACT_ATOMS: atom_id res chain seq x y z
N LYS A 1 7.68 -2.67 -37.91
CA LYS A 1 8.03 -4.00 -37.36
C LYS A 1 9.44 -4.08 -36.71
N THR A 2 10.25 -3.00 -36.72
CA THR A 2 11.57 -2.98 -36.05
C THR A 2 11.56 -2.25 -34.71
N LEU A 3 10.67 -1.24 -34.57
CA LEU A 3 10.48 -0.48 -33.34
C LEU A 3 10.06 -1.37 -32.14
N GLU A 4 9.16 -2.35 -32.36
CA GLU A 4 8.73 -3.36 -31.36
C GLU A 4 9.85 -4.22 -30.77
N LYS A 5 11.02 -4.24 -31.41
CA LYS A 5 12.19 -5.03 -30.98
C LYS A 5 13.18 -4.22 -30.15
N LEU A 6 12.90 -2.92 -29.94
CA LEU A 6 13.72 -2.09 -29.06
C LEU A 6 13.40 -2.44 -27.60
N PRO A 7 14.40 -2.59 -26.72
CA PRO A 7 14.19 -2.97 -25.32
C PRO A 7 13.35 -1.96 -24.52
N THR A 8 13.16 -0.75 -25.05
CA THR A 8 12.37 0.35 -24.47
C THR A 8 11.01 0.57 -25.13
N PHE A 9 10.62 -0.27 -26.09
CA PHE A 9 9.48 0.01 -26.98
C PHE A 9 8.13 0.14 -26.26
N ASP A 10 7.97 -0.48 -25.10
CA ASP A 10 6.81 -0.23 -24.25
C ASP A 10 7.24 0.09 -22.82
N LEU A 11 7.80 1.29 -22.64
CA LEU A 11 8.10 1.83 -21.31
C LEU A 11 6.84 1.83 -20.41
N ALA A 12 5.65 1.89 -21.01
CA ALA A 12 4.37 1.87 -20.32
C ALA A 12 3.91 0.46 -19.92
N SER A 13 4.53 -0.65 -20.36
CA SER A 13 4.29 -1.99 -19.82
C SER A 13 5.16 -2.33 -18.61
N HIS A 14 6.23 -1.58 -18.37
CA HIS A 14 7.12 -1.86 -17.24
C HIS A 14 6.45 -1.54 -15.90
N HIS A 15 6.34 -2.54 -15.02
CA HIS A 15 5.64 -2.43 -13.74
C HIS A 15 6.19 -1.30 -12.85
N HIS A 16 7.51 -1.10 -12.82
CA HIS A 16 8.12 -0.02 -12.04
C HIS A 16 7.80 1.38 -12.57
N VAL A 17 7.66 1.54 -13.89
CA VAL A 17 7.26 2.82 -14.50
C VAL A 17 5.81 3.11 -14.15
N ARG A 18 4.92 2.11 -14.26
CA ARG A 18 3.51 2.22 -13.85
C ARG A 18 3.38 2.56 -12.36
N PHE A 19 4.18 1.92 -11.51
CA PHE A 19 4.25 2.19 -10.07
C PHE A 19 4.61 3.65 -9.79
N HIS A 20 5.72 4.15 -10.35
CA HIS A 20 6.14 5.53 -10.14
C HIS A 20 5.17 6.55 -10.74
N TYR A 21 4.52 6.20 -11.86
CA TYR A 21 3.48 7.04 -12.44
C TYR A 21 2.25 7.13 -11.53
N ALA A 22 1.74 6.01 -11.03
CA ALA A 22 0.62 5.98 -10.08
C ALA A 22 0.97 6.71 -8.77
N PHE A 23 2.21 6.56 -8.29
CA PHE A 23 2.72 7.32 -7.15
C PHE A 23 2.68 8.84 -7.41
N ALA A 24 3.15 9.28 -8.58
CA ALA A 24 3.15 10.70 -8.96
C ALA A 24 1.72 11.25 -9.08
N LEU A 25 0.79 10.49 -9.67
CA LEU A 25 -0.63 10.85 -9.74
C LEU A 25 -1.23 11.03 -8.34
N ASN A 26 -1.01 10.07 -7.44
CA ASN A 26 -1.53 10.17 -6.07
C ASN A 26 -0.99 11.41 -5.32
N ARG A 27 0.29 11.75 -5.52
CA ARG A 27 0.91 12.93 -4.89
C ARG A 27 0.46 14.24 -5.51
N ARG A 28 0.17 14.26 -6.82
CA ARG A 28 -0.30 15.45 -7.54
C ARG A 28 -1.75 15.78 -7.20
N ASN A 29 -2.59 14.75 -7.08
CA ASN A 29 -3.97 14.85 -6.58
C ASN A 29 -4.85 15.90 -7.28
N LEU A 30 -4.72 16.03 -8.62
CA LEU A 30 -5.72 16.76 -9.41
C LEU A 30 -7.00 15.91 -9.54
N PRO A 31 -8.16 16.51 -9.87
CA PRO A 31 -9.39 15.76 -10.10
C PRO A 31 -9.17 14.56 -11.05
N GLY A 32 -9.47 13.36 -10.56
CA GLY A 32 -9.32 12.10 -11.30
C GLY A 32 -7.95 11.40 -11.17
N ASP A 33 -6.93 12.04 -10.60
CA ASP A 33 -5.58 11.46 -10.53
C ASP A 33 -5.52 10.18 -9.70
N ARG A 34 -6.15 10.17 -8.53
CA ARG A 34 -6.17 8.99 -7.64
C ARG A 34 -6.98 7.84 -8.23
N GLN A 35 -8.10 8.16 -8.88
CA GLN A 35 -8.90 7.16 -9.58
C GLN A 35 -8.07 6.51 -10.68
N LYS A 36 -7.36 7.32 -11.49
CA LYS A 36 -6.44 6.81 -12.51
C LYS A 36 -5.29 5.99 -11.91
N ALA A 37 -4.74 6.41 -10.77
CA ALA A 37 -3.69 5.66 -10.07
C ALA A 37 -4.19 4.27 -9.63
N LEU A 38 -5.42 4.17 -9.12
CA LEU A 38 -6.05 2.90 -8.75
C LEU A 38 -6.33 2.02 -9.97
N GLU A 39 -6.82 2.60 -11.08
CA GLU A 39 -7.05 1.88 -12.35
C GLU A 39 -5.77 1.28 -12.93
N ILE A 40 -4.62 1.90 -12.68
CA ILE A 40 -3.31 1.37 -13.06
C ILE A 40 -2.85 0.27 -12.10
N MET A 41 -2.98 0.51 -10.79
CA MET A 41 -2.35 -0.35 -9.78
C MET A 41 -3.17 -1.58 -9.42
N ILE A 42 -4.50 -1.51 -9.37
CA ILE A 42 -5.35 -2.65 -8.99
C ILE A 42 -5.15 -3.86 -9.93
N PRO A 43 -5.22 -3.70 -11.27
CA PRO A 43 -4.98 -4.83 -12.17
C PRO A 43 -3.59 -5.44 -12.00
N LEU A 44 -2.56 -4.61 -11.79
CA LEU A 44 -1.19 -5.08 -11.58
C LEU A 44 -1.02 -5.96 -10.33
N VAL A 45 -1.77 -5.66 -9.27
CA VAL A 45 -1.68 -6.42 -8.01
C VAL A 45 -2.66 -7.59 -7.91
N GLU A 46 -3.57 -7.74 -8.88
CA GLU A 46 -4.56 -8.82 -8.94
C GLU A 46 -4.24 -9.87 -10.01
N GLN A 47 -3.56 -9.50 -11.10
CA GLN A 47 -3.28 -10.40 -12.23
C GLN A 47 -1.96 -11.18 -12.10
N GLU A 48 -1.06 -10.74 -11.23
CA GLU A 48 0.30 -11.28 -11.12
C GLU A 48 0.40 -12.31 -9.97
N ASP A 49 1.00 -13.46 -10.25
CA ASP A 49 1.19 -14.54 -9.26
C ASP A 49 2.12 -14.15 -8.12
N GLN A 50 3.09 -13.27 -8.39
CA GLN A 50 4.05 -12.75 -7.40
C GLN A 50 4.15 -11.23 -7.47
N VAL A 51 3.46 -10.57 -6.55
CA VAL A 51 3.42 -9.12 -6.42
C VAL A 51 4.27 -8.69 -5.22
N ALA A 52 5.21 -7.77 -5.44
CA ALA A 52 6.01 -7.19 -4.36
C ALA A 52 5.13 -6.42 -3.36
N SER A 53 5.48 -6.49 -2.06
CA SER A 53 4.74 -5.81 -0.97
C SER A 53 4.50 -4.33 -1.24
N ASP A 54 5.48 -3.65 -1.85
CA ASP A 54 5.42 -2.23 -2.18
C ASP A 54 4.27 -1.87 -3.12
N MET A 55 3.93 -2.77 -4.05
CA MET A 55 2.82 -2.57 -5.00
C MET A 55 1.48 -2.53 -4.26
N TYR A 56 1.25 -3.47 -3.34
CA TYR A 56 0.08 -3.45 -2.45
C TYR A 56 0.09 -2.22 -1.53
N CYS A 57 1.25 -1.86 -0.98
CA CYS A 57 1.39 -0.69 -0.12
C CYS A 57 1.06 0.61 -0.85
N LEU A 58 1.32 0.71 -2.15
CA LEU A 58 0.93 1.89 -2.94
C LEU A 58 -0.60 1.99 -3.08
N VAL A 59 -1.29 0.87 -3.35
CA VAL A 59 -2.76 0.86 -3.40
C VAL A 59 -3.34 1.25 -2.03
N GLY A 60 -2.83 0.65 -0.95
CA GLY A 60 -3.22 1.00 0.42
C GLY A 60 -2.95 2.47 0.75
N ARG A 61 -1.83 3.02 0.28
CA ARG A 61 -1.49 4.44 0.47
C ARG A 61 -2.45 5.37 -0.25
N ILE A 62 -2.86 5.06 -1.49
CA ILE A 62 -3.81 5.91 -2.23
C ILE A 62 -5.11 6.03 -1.43
N TYR A 63 -5.67 4.91 -0.99
CA TYR A 63 -6.88 4.91 -0.15
C TYR A 63 -6.69 5.61 1.20
N LYS A 64 -5.55 5.41 1.86
CA LYS A 64 -5.21 6.11 3.10
C LYS A 64 -5.16 7.63 2.89
N ASP A 65 -4.55 8.09 1.81
CA ASP A 65 -4.44 9.52 1.51
C ASP A 65 -5.83 10.12 1.22
N VAL A 66 -6.74 9.40 0.54
CA VAL A 66 -8.15 9.80 0.38
C VAL A 66 -8.86 9.92 1.74
N PHE A 67 -8.74 8.91 2.59
CA PHE A 67 -9.33 8.93 3.93
C PHE A 67 -8.82 10.12 4.76
N LEU A 68 -7.50 10.35 4.77
CA LEU A 68 -6.88 11.45 5.50
C LEU A 68 -7.38 12.82 5.00
N GLU A 69 -7.41 13.02 3.69
CA GLU A 69 -7.80 14.30 3.08
C GLU A 69 -9.30 14.57 3.12
N SER A 70 -10.12 13.54 3.29
CA SER A 70 -11.54 13.68 3.60
C SER A 70 -11.79 14.23 5.02
N GLY A 71 -10.75 14.43 5.83
CA GLY A 71 -10.90 14.78 7.25
C GLY A 71 -11.41 13.59 8.07
N PHE A 72 -10.98 12.38 7.71
CA PHE A 72 -11.35 11.12 8.38
C PHE A 72 -12.82 10.71 8.26
N ILE A 73 -13.57 11.22 7.28
CA ILE A 73 -14.98 10.87 7.07
C ILE A 73 -15.18 9.72 6.08
N ASP A 74 -14.27 9.53 5.11
CA ASP A 74 -14.37 8.46 4.11
C ASP A 74 -13.89 7.12 4.68
N THR A 75 -14.78 6.49 5.47
CA THR A 75 -14.52 5.19 6.08
C THR A 75 -14.42 4.06 5.07
N GLU A 76 -14.99 4.20 3.87
CA GLU A 76 -14.85 3.21 2.81
C GLU A 76 -13.40 3.16 2.30
N SER A 77 -12.81 4.33 2.04
CA SER A 77 -11.39 4.44 1.71
C SER A 77 -10.50 3.95 2.86
N ARG A 78 -10.85 4.24 4.12
CA ARG A 78 -10.14 3.66 5.27
C ARG A 78 -10.12 2.13 5.19
N ASP A 79 -11.27 1.49 5.00
CA ASP A 79 -11.42 0.04 5.03
C ASP A 79 -10.74 -0.63 3.83
N LYS A 80 -10.81 -0.02 2.64
CA LYS A 80 -10.03 -0.44 1.47
C LYS A 80 -8.52 -0.33 1.73
N GLY A 81 -8.07 0.77 2.33
CA GLY A 81 -6.68 0.95 2.75
C GLY A 81 -6.22 -0.15 3.71
N THR A 82 -7.05 -0.45 4.73
CA THR A 82 -6.83 -1.53 5.70
C THR A 82 -6.65 -2.87 5.00
N PHE A 83 -7.54 -3.21 4.06
CA PHE A 83 -7.46 -4.44 3.27
C PHE A 83 -6.13 -4.56 2.51
N TRP A 84 -5.71 -3.52 1.80
CA TRP A 84 -4.49 -3.58 0.99
C TRP A 84 -3.21 -3.64 1.84
N PHE A 85 -3.15 -2.90 2.96
CA PHE A 85 -2.02 -3.03 3.88
C PHE A 85 -1.99 -4.39 4.60
N LYS A 86 -3.15 -4.96 4.92
CA LYS A 86 -3.24 -6.34 5.42
C LYS A 86 -2.67 -7.33 4.41
N LYS A 87 -3.12 -7.27 3.15
CA LYS A 87 -2.63 -8.14 2.07
C LYS A 87 -1.11 -8.00 1.89
N ALA A 88 -0.59 -6.78 1.91
CA ALA A 88 0.85 -6.52 1.87
C ALA A 88 1.61 -7.18 3.03
N PHE A 89 1.10 -7.02 4.26
CA PHE A 89 1.75 -7.50 5.49
C PHE A 89 1.65 -9.03 5.68
N GLU A 90 0.63 -9.66 5.11
CA GLU A 90 0.46 -11.10 5.05
C GLU A 90 1.35 -11.73 3.98
N SER A 91 1.47 -11.09 2.81
CA SER A 91 2.36 -11.51 1.72
C SER A 91 3.83 -11.39 2.09
N GLU A 92 4.27 -10.21 2.53
CA GLU A 92 5.64 -9.98 3.00
C GLU A 92 5.62 -9.00 4.18
N PRO A 93 5.97 -9.46 5.40
CA PRO A 93 5.84 -8.63 6.58
C PRO A 93 6.92 -7.55 6.64
N THR A 94 6.53 -6.29 6.45
CA THR A 94 7.42 -5.14 6.59
C THR A 94 6.90 -4.18 7.66
N LEU A 95 7.79 -3.35 8.22
CA LEU A 95 7.37 -2.31 9.16
C LEU A 95 6.42 -1.31 8.49
N GLN A 96 6.63 -0.99 7.21
CA GLN A 96 5.77 -0.07 6.47
C GLN A 96 4.34 -0.58 6.38
N SER A 97 4.14 -1.81 5.90
CA SER A 97 2.79 -2.37 5.76
C SER A 97 2.15 -2.61 7.12
N GLY A 98 2.91 -3.15 8.09
CA GLY A 98 2.42 -3.40 9.44
C GLY A 98 1.96 -2.14 10.19
N ILE A 99 2.76 -1.07 10.18
CA ILE A 99 2.42 0.17 10.88
C ILE A 99 1.19 0.82 10.24
N ASN A 100 1.13 0.91 8.91
CA ASN A 100 -0.05 1.50 8.24
C ASN A 100 -1.31 0.65 8.47
N TYR A 101 -1.16 -0.68 8.50
CA TYR A 101 -2.27 -1.57 8.83
C TYR A 101 -2.80 -1.33 10.25
N ALA A 102 -1.91 -1.29 11.24
CA ALA A 102 -2.27 -1.02 12.63
C ALA A 102 -2.93 0.36 12.80
N VAL A 103 -2.42 1.39 12.13
CA VAL A 103 -2.97 2.75 12.17
C VAL A 103 -4.39 2.80 11.62
N LEU A 104 -4.69 2.11 10.52
CA LEU A 104 -6.04 2.11 9.97
C LEU A 104 -7.01 1.24 10.79
N LEU A 105 -6.54 0.18 11.45
CA LEU A 105 -7.33 -0.54 12.45
C LEU A 105 -7.70 0.36 13.64
N LEU A 106 -6.74 1.13 14.16
CA LEU A 106 -7.01 2.13 15.21
C LEU A 106 -8.05 3.16 14.74
N ALA A 107 -7.93 3.65 13.50
CA ALA A 107 -8.91 4.57 12.90
C ALA A 107 -10.29 3.92 12.65
N ALA A 108 -10.37 2.59 12.63
CA ALA A 108 -11.62 1.83 12.61
C ALA A 108 -12.21 1.59 14.01
N GLY A 109 -11.57 2.10 15.07
CA GLY A 109 -12.03 1.96 16.45
C GLY A 109 -11.50 0.71 17.16
N HIS A 110 -10.54 -0.01 16.56
CA HIS A 110 -9.86 -1.09 17.28
C HIS A 110 -9.01 -0.51 18.41
N CYS A 111 -9.06 -1.13 19.58
CA CYS A 111 -8.16 -0.82 20.69
C CYS A 111 -7.18 -1.97 20.90
N PHE A 112 -5.93 -1.69 21.27
CA PHE A 112 -4.90 -2.72 21.43
C PHE A 112 -5.29 -3.76 22.50
N ASP A 113 -5.87 -3.31 23.62
CA ASP A 113 -6.23 -4.19 24.73
C ASP A 113 -7.39 -5.15 24.40
N THR A 114 -8.27 -4.79 23.46
CA THR A 114 -9.47 -5.56 23.14
C THR A 114 -9.40 -6.28 21.80
N SER A 115 -8.74 -5.69 20.80
CA SER A 115 -8.67 -6.24 19.45
C SER A 115 -7.56 -7.28 19.29
N PHE A 116 -7.96 -8.53 19.06
CA PHE A 116 -7.04 -9.62 18.76
C PHE A 116 -6.21 -9.35 17.49
N GLU A 117 -6.85 -8.82 16.44
CA GLU A 117 -6.18 -8.53 15.17
C GLU A 117 -5.09 -7.48 15.33
N LEU A 118 -5.39 -6.38 16.05
CA LEU A 118 -4.41 -5.33 16.31
C LEU A 118 -3.23 -5.82 17.17
N ARG A 119 -3.48 -6.66 18.19
CA ARG A 119 -2.40 -7.30 18.97
C ARG A 119 -1.52 -8.20 18.11
N LYS A 120 -2.13 -9.02 17.24
CA LYS A 120 -1.40 -9.91 16.33
C LYS A 120 -0.45 -9.12 15.43
N VAL A 121 -0.93 -7.99 14.89
CA VAL A 121 -0.09 -7.07 14.10
C VAL A 121 1.05 -6.51 14.96
N GLY A 122 0.75 -6.03 16.17
CA GLY A 122 1.74 -5.50 17.11
C GLY A 122 2.86 -6.47 17.43
N VAL A 123 2.55 -7.73 17.75
CA VAL A 123 3.56 -8.79 18.02
C VAL A 123 4.49 -8.98 16.81
N LYS A 124 3.94 -9.01 15.60
CA LYS A 124 4.72 -9.20 14.38
C LYS A 124 5.60 -7.98 14.08
N ILE A 125 5.12 -6.76 14.33
CA ILE A 125 5.91 -5.53 14.26
C ILE A 125 7.06 -5.56 15.27
N SER A 126 6.81 -5.96 16.52
CA SER A 126 7.87 -6.06 17.55
C SER A 126 8.97 -7.04 17.14
N SER A 127 8.61 -8.17 16.52
CA SER A 127 9.60 -9.11 15.96
C SER A 127 10.41 -8.49 14.83
N LEU A 128 9.79 -7.73 13.93
CA LEU A 128 10.47 -7.02 12.84
C LEU A 128 11.43 -5.94 13.37
N LEU A 129 11.04 -5.22 14.42
CA LEU A 129 11.92 -4.26 15.09
C LEU A 129 13.12 -4.97 15.73
N GLY A 130 12.89 -6.08 16.44
CA GLY A 130 13.97 -6.89 17.01
C GLY A 130 14.98 -7.37 15.97
N LYS A 131 14.51 -7.74 14.76
CA LYS A 131 15.38 -8.10 13.62
C LYS A 131 16.20 -6.93 13.07
N LYS A 132 15.69 -5.69 13.15
CA LYS A 132 16.45 -4.50 12.73
C LYS A 132 17.58 -4.15 13.71
N GLY A 133 17.45 -4.54 14.98
CA GLY A 133 18.46 -4.29 16.01
C GLY A 133 18.42 -2.89 16.60
N SER A 134 19.47 -2.56 17.36
CA SER A 134 19.61 -1.27 18.06
C SER A 134 19.72 -0.10 17.08
N LEU A 135 19.11 1.03 17.45
CA LEU A 135 19.31 2.31 16.76
C LEU A 135 20.57 3.03 17.26
N GLU A 136 21.04 2.69 18.46
CA GLU A 136 22.29 3.19 19.02
C GLU A 136 23.44 2.42 18.38
N LYS A 137 24.31 3.15 17.67
CA LYS A 137 25.58 2.68 17.11
C LYS A 137 26.71 2.93 18.09
#